data_AF-A0A972RT55-F1
#
_entry.id   AF-A0A972RT55-F1
#
_cell.length_a   1.000
_cell.length_b   1.000
_cell.length_c   1.000
_cell.angle_alpha   90.00
_cell.angle_beta   90.00
_cell.angle_gamma   90.00
#
_symmetry.space_group_name_H-M   'P 1'
#
loop_
_entity.id
_entity.type
_entity.pdbx_description
1 polymer ?
#
loop_
_entity_poly.entity_id
_entity_poly.type
_entity_poly.pdbx_seq_one_letter_code
_entity_poly.pdbx_strand_id
1 'polypeptide(L)'
;MASTHAPWRTLARQGLWLGLWWGLVWVLLTQTGPLRATPPLRVGDVAPTDILAPTALEYVSEVLTRQQQEAAEAAVGRVYDPYDPQIGRRQIERLQAALDYIEALREDPYTPFDQKVQDLLHMDAIRLTPSQARRLLVLDDATWREVRRHA
;
A
#
# COMPACT_ATOMS: atom_id res chain seq x y z
N MET A 1 29.20 -107.97 10.30
CA MET A 1 27.94 -108.12 11.07
C MET A 1 27.91 -107.08 12.16
N ALA A 2 27.03 -106.07 12.06
CA ALA A 2 26.49 -105.29 13.18
C ALA A 2 25.34 -104.44 12.64
N SER A 3 24.09 -104.79 12.96
CA SER A 3 22.89 -104.05 12.57
C SER A 3 22.60 -102.95 13.60
N THR A 4 22.50 -101.71 13.12
CA THR A 4 22.18 -100.52 13.90
C THR A 4 20.66 -100.42 14.12
N HIS A 5 20.21 -100.39 15.36
CA HIS A 5 18.80 -100.11 15.70
C HIS A 5 18.53 -98.61 15.68
N ALA A 6 17.69 -98.17 14.74
CA ALA A 6 17.33 -96.77 14.55
C ALA A 6 16.52 -96.20 15.74
N PRO A 7 16.81 -94.98 16.24
CA PRO A 7 16.13 -94.38 17.38
C PRO A 7 14.80 -93.73 16.96
N TRP A 8 13.79 -94.57 16.68
CA TRP A 8 12.49 -94.13 16.16
C TRP A 8 11.72 -93.16 17.08
N ARG A 9 12.03 -93.16 18.39
CA ARG A 9 11.33 -92.33 19.39
C ARG A 9 11.73 -90.84 19.36
N THR A 10 12.95 -90.50 18.93
CA THR A 10 13.42 -89.10 18.85
C THR A 10 12.98 -88.44 17.55
N LEU A 11 12.98 -89.19 16.45
CA LEU A 11 12.45 -88.76 15.16
C LEU A 11 10.96 -88.46 15.23
N ALA A 12 10.19 -89.27 15.97
CA ALA A 12 8.76 -89.04 16.19
C ALA A 12 8.48 -87.72 16.94
N ARG A 13 9.29 -87.38 17.96
CA ARG A 13 9.16 -86.10 18.69
C ARG A 13 9.52 -84.89 17.82
N GLN A 14 10.55 -84.99 17.00
CA GLN A 14 10.98 -83.88 16.14
C GLN A 14 9.98 -83.60 15.01
N GLY A 15 9.38 -84.64 14.42
CA GLY A 15 8.30 -84.48 13.45
C GLY A 15 7.07 -83.75 14.02
N LEU A 16 6.76 -84.00 15.29
CA LEU A 16 5.64 -83.35 15.98
C LEU A 16 5.88 -81.86 16.20
N TRP A 17 7.10 -81.46 16.59
CA TRP A 17 7.48 -80.05 16.71
C TRP A 17 7.50 -79.32 15.36
N LEU A 18 7.98 -79.99 14.29
CA LEU A 18 8.01 -79.42 12.94
C LEU A 18 6.59 -79.19 12.41
N GLY A 19 5.66 -80.13 12.64
CA GLY A 19 4.26 -79.95 12.26
C GLY A 19 3.58 -78.80 13.01
N LEU A 20 3.86 -78.66 14.30
CA LEU A 20 3.33 -77.56 15.13
C LEU A 20 3.88 -76.20 14.68
N TRP A 21 5.17 -76.14 14.35
CA TRP A 21 5.81 -74.93 13.83
C TRP A 21 5.28 -74.57 12.43
N TRP A 22 5.09 -75.56 11.56
CA TRP A 22 4.50 -75.35 10.24
C TRP A 22 3.04 -74.90 10.32
N GLY A 23 2.27 -75.45 11.26
CA GLY A 23 0.89 -75.02 11.53
C GLY A 23 0.83 -73.57 12.05
N LEU A 24 1.74 -73.18 12.95
CA LEU A 24 1.86 -71.81 13.44
C LEU A 24 2.22 -70.84 12.31
N VAL A 25 3.20 -71.20 11.47
CA VAL A 25 3.60 -70.41 10.29
C VAL A 25 2.44 -70.28 9.31
N TRP A 26 1.69 -71.35 9.08
CA TRP A 26 0.51 -71.34 8.20
C TRP A 26 -0.60 -70.42 8.73
N VAL A 27 -0.88 -70.47 10.04
CA VAL A 27 -1.84 -69.55 10.71
C VAL A 27 -1.36 -68.10 10.64
N LEU A 28 -0.06 -67.84 10.74
CA LEU A 28 0.49 -66.49 10.63
C LEU A 28 0.40 -65.94 9.19
N LEU A 29 0.55 -66.81 8.19
CA LEU A 29 0.51 -66.46 6.76
C LEU A 29 -0.91 -66.20 6.25
N THR A 30 -1.95 -66.80 6.84
CA THR A 30 -3.34 -66.59 6.41
C THR A 30 -3.98 -65.33 7.01
N GLN A 31 -3.34 -64.68 7.99
CA GLN A 31 -3.84 -63.48 8.67
C GLN A 31 -3.53 -62.16 7.93
N THR A 32 -3.44 -62.17 6.60
CA THR A 32 -3.38 -60.93 5.81
C THR A 32 -4.80 -60.46 5.50
N GLY A 33 -5.46 -59.81 6.48
CA GLY A 33 -6.67 -59.04 6.22
C GLY A 33 -6.38 -57.87 5.25
N PRO A 34 -7.39 -57.37 4.50
CA PRO A 34 -7.18 -56.33 3.51
C PRO A 34 -6.57 -55.09 4.18
N LEU A 35 -5.36 -54.73 3.75
CA LEU A 35 -4.71 -53.49 4.16
C LEU A 35 -5.51 -52.33 3.56
N ARG A 36 -6.31 -51.69 4.44
CA ARG A 36 -7.13 -50.50 4.18
C ARG A 36 -8.37 -50.75 3.32
N ALA A 37 -9.45 -51.15 3.96
CA ALA A 37 -10.79 -51.00 3.40
C ALA A 37 -11.20 -49.52 3.50
N THR A 38 -11.29 -48.82 2.38
CA THR A 38 -11.96 -47.50 2.32
C THR A 38 -13.42 -47.72 2.73
N PRO A 39 -13.95 -47.00 3.73
CA PRO A 39 -15.37 -47.11 4.07
C PRO A 39 -16.22 -46.83 2.82
N PRO A 40 -17.32 -47.58 2.59
CA PRO A 40 -18.26 -47.24 1.53
C PRO A 40 -18.98 -45.94 1.91
N LEU A 41 -18.39 -44.80 1.55
CA LEU A 41 -18.96 -43.48 1.78
C LEU A 41 -20.20 -43.30 0.91
N ARG A 42 -21.30 -42.89 1.51
CA ARG A 42 -22.53 -42.49 0.84
C ARG A 42 -22.63 -40.97 0.80
N VAL A 43 -23.38 -40.46 -0.17
CA VAL A 43 -23.66 -39.02 -0.27
C VAL A 43 -24.35 -38.56 1.02
N GLY A 44 -23.71 -37.65 1.75
CA GLY A 44 -24.17 -37.16 3.07
C GLY A 44 -23.28 -37.58 4.25
N ASP A 45 -22.36 -38.53 4.06
CA ASP A 45 -21.40 -38.93 5.10
C ASP A 45 -20.32 -37.85 5.26
N VAL A 46 -19.90 -37.61 6.51
CA VAL A 46 -18.78 -36.71 6.83
C VAL A 46 -17.44 -37.41 6.54
N ALA A 47 -16.46 -36.65 6.04
CA ALA A 47 -15.14 -37.22 5.74
C ALA A 47 -14.45 -37.69 7.03
N PRO A 48 -13.90 -38.92 7.07
CA PRO A 48 -13.24 -39.45 8.27
C PRO A 48 -11.84 -38.86 8.50
N THR A 49 -11.29 -38.13 7.52
CA THR A 49 -9.97 -37.49 7.58
C THR A 49 -10.01 -36.16 6.83
N ASP A 50 -9.20 -35.21 7.29
CA ASP A 50 -9.01 -33.95 6.58
C ASP A 50 -8.31 -34.20 5.24
N ILE A 51 -8.88 -33.64 4.17
CA ILE A 51 -8.28 -33.66 2.84
C ILE A 51 -7.58 -32.32 2.64
N LEU A 52 -6.25 -32.34 2.57
CA LEU A 52 -5.44 -31.15 2.31
C LEU A 52 -5.27 -30.94 0.80
N ALA A 53 -5.20 -29.69 0.38
CA ALA A 53 -4.90 -29.36 -1.01
C ALA A 53 -3.46 -29.82 -1.36
N PRO A 54 -3.24 -30.48 -2.52
CA PRO A 54 -1.90 -30.94 -2.91
C PRO A 54 -0.92 -29.79 -3.18
N THR A 55 -1.43 -28.60 -3.50
CA THR A 55 -0.67 -27.38 -3.71
C THR A 55 -1.49 -26.16 -3.30
N ALA A 56 -0.83 -25.14 -2.75
CA ALA A 56 -1.45 -23.83 -2.55
C ALA A 56 -1.51 -23.08 -3.88
N LEU A 57 -2.68 -22.55 -4.23
CA LEU A 57 -2.86 -21.66 -5.37
C LEU A 57 -3.06 -20.24 -4.83
N GLU A 58 -2.15 -19.34 -5.17
CA GLU A 58 -2.30 -17.92 -4.88
C GLU A 58 -2.75 -17.19 -6.14
N TYR A 59 -3.70 -16.27 -6.00
CA TYR A 59 -4.15 -15.40 -7.08
C TYR A 59 -4.15 -13.95 -6.61
N VAL A 60 -3.83 -13.04 -7.53
CA VAL A 60 -3.92 -11.60 -7.27
C VAL A 60 -5.39 -11.19 -7.37
N SER A 61 -5.97 -10.77 -6.24
CA SER A 61 -7.35 -10.27 -6.21
C SER A 61 -7.39 -8.79 -6.52
N GLU A 62 -7.97 -8.43 -7.67
CA GLU A 62 -8.18 -7.03 -8.05
C GLU A 62 -8.98 -6.24 -7.01
N VAL A 63 -9.93 -6.89 -6.33
CA VAL A 63 -10.76 -6.26 -5.29
C VAL A 63 -9.92 -5.92 -4.07
N LEU A 64 -9.11 -6.85 -3.58
CA LEU A 64 -8.24 -6.60 -2.41
C LEU A 64 -7.15 -5.59 -2.75
N THR A 65 -6.59 -5.64 -3.96
CA THR A 65 -5.63 -4.64 -4.43
C THR A 65 -6.25 -3.25 -4.43
N ARG A 66 -7.47 -3.10 -4.96
CA ARG A 66 -8.18 -1.81 -4.97
C ARG A 66 -8.47 -1.31 -3.56
N GLN A 67 -8.94 -2.18 -2.67
CA GLN A 67 -9.19 -1.82 -1.26
C GLN A 67 -7.91 -1.35 -0.55
N GLN A 68 -6.77 -2.00 -0.81
CA GLN A 68 -5.49 -1.59 -0.24
C GLN A 68 -5.00 -0.25 -0.81
N GLN A 69 -5.25 0.01 -2.10
CA GLN A 69 -4.95 1.31 -2.71
C GLN A 69 -5.80 2.41 -2.09
N GLU A 70 -7.12 2.22 -1.98
CA GLU A 70 -8.03 3.17 -1.34
C GLU A 70 -7.65 3.42 0.13
N ALA A 71 -7.29 2.37 0.86
CA ALA A 71 -6.83 2.50 2.24
C ALA A 71 -5.50 3.28 2.34
N ALA A 72 -4.57 3.06 1.41
CA ALA A 72 -3.30 3.79 1.36
C ALA A 72 -3.51 5.27 1.02
N GLU A 73 -4.40 5.59 0.07
CA GLU A 73 -4.78 6.96 -0.27
C GLU A 73 -5.43 7.67 0.93
N ALA A 74 -6.36 6.99 1.62
CA ALA A 74 -7.02 7.52 2.81
C ALA A 74 -6.06 7.71 3.99
N ALA A 75 -4.97 6.94 4.05
CA ALA A 75 -3.95 7.04 5.10
C ALA A 75 -2.97 8.21 4.89
N VAL A 76 -2.98 8.87 3.72
CA VAL A 76 -2.16 10.06 3.47
C VAL A 76 -2.70 11.23 4.32
N GLY A 77 -2.00 11.51 5.42
CA GLY A 77 -2.27 12.67 6.25
C GLY A 77 -2.04 13.99 5.50
N ARG A 78 -2.73 15.06 5.93
CA ARG A 78 -2.48 16.41 5.41
C ARG A 78 -1.05 16.85 5.76
N VAL A 79 -0.25 17.10 4.73
CA VAL A 79 1.05 17.76 4.88
C VAL A 79 0.79 19.26 4.91
N TYR A 80 1.15 19.91 6.02
CA TYR A 80 1.12 21.36 6.12
C TYR A 80 2.53 21.89 5.92
N ASP A 81 2.67 22.93 5.11
CA ASP A 81 3.94 23.65 5.05
C ASP A 81 4.23 24.29 6.42
N PRO A 82 5.48 24.25 6.89
CA PRO A 82 5.87 24.96 8.09
C PRO A 82 5.60 26.46 7.90
N TYR A 83 5.12 27.11 8.97
CA TYR A 83 4.90 28.55 8.99
C TYR A 83 6.22 29.28 8.70
N ASP A 84 6.34 29.89 7.52
CA ASP A 84 7.48 30.72 7.14
C ASP A 84 7.17 32.22 7.40
N PRO A 85 7.72 32.82 8.47
CA PRO A 85 7.50 34.23 8.78
C PRO A 85 8.10 35.17 7.70
N GLN A 86 9.01 34.69 6.86
CA GLN A 86 9.63 35.48 5.79
C GLN A 86 8.67 35.75 4.63
N ILE A 87 7.58 34.98 4.47
CA ILE A 87 6.59 35.23 3.42
C ILE A 87 5.90 36.57 3.67
N GLY A 88 5.42 36.81 4.89
CA GLY A 88 4.78 38.08 5.24
C GLY A 88 5.73 39.27 5.10
N ARG A 89 6.99 39.09 5.52
CA ARG A 89 8.01 40.14 5.36
C ARG A 89 8.26 40.50 3.90
N ARG A 90 8.45 39.50 3.04
CA ARG A 90 8.65 39.69 1.60
C ARG A 90 7.44 40.34 0.91
N GLN A 91 6.22 40.05 1.38
CA GLN A 91 5.00 40.68 0.85
C GLN A 91 4.94 42.17 1.18
N ILE A 92 5.25 42.55 2.42
CA ILE A 92 5.30 43.96 2.85
C ILE A 92 6.37 44.72 2.07
N GLU A 93 7.57 44.15 1.92
CA GLU A 93 8.67 44.79 1.18
C GLU A 93 8.31 45.01 -0.29
N ARG A 94 7.63 44.04 -0.93
CA ARG A 94 7.14 44.19 -2.32
C ARG A 94 6.07 45.26 -2.43
N LEU A 95 5.16 45.35 -1.47
CA LEU A 95 4.11 46.36 -1.45
C LEU A 95 4.68 47.77 -1.30
N GLN A 96 5.63 47.95 -0.37
CA GLN A 96 6.31 49.23 -0.16
C GLN A 96 7.04 49.67 -1.44
N ALA A 97 7.83 48.77 -2.04
CA ALA A 97 8.52 49.06 -3.30
C ALA A 97 7.55 49.45 -4.44
N ALA A 98 6.38 48.81 -4.52
CA ALA A 98 5.36 49.16 -5.51
C ALA A 98 4.77 50.55 -5.26
N LEU A 99 4.48 50.91 -4.00
CA LEU A 99 3.94 52.24 -3.66
C LEU A 99 4.94 53.35 -3.93
N ASP A 100 6.21 53.14 -3.59
CA ASP A 100 7.28 54.10 -3.85
C ASP A 100 7.48 54.30 -5.37
N TYR A 101 7.37 53.24 -6.16
CA TYR A 101 7.40 53.34 -7.63
C TYR A 101 6.21 54.14 -8.18
N ILE A 102 5.00 53.90 -7.67
CA ILE A 102 3.81 54.66 -8.08
C ILE A 102 3.95 56.15 -7.69
N GLU A 103 4.52 56.45 -6.52
CA GLU A 103 4.78 57.82 -6.08
C GLU A 103 5.76 58.52 -7.02
N ALA A 104 6.88 57.88 -7.35
CA ALA A 104 7.86 58.43 -8.30
C ALA A 104 7.23 58.73 -9.68
N LEU A 105 6.37 57.83 -10.17
CA LEU A 105 5.62 58.05 -11.41
C LEU A 105 4.62 59.22 -11.30
N ARG A 106 3.98 59.41 -10.15
CA ARG A 106 3.05 60.53 -9.93
C ARG A 106 3.79 61.87 -9.93
N GLU A 107 4.94 61.92 -9.28
CA GLU A 107 5.76 63.13 -9.14
C GLU A 107 6.55 63.51 -10.40
N ASP A 108 6.76 62.57 -11.33
CA ASP A 108 7.50 62.81 -12.57
C ASP A 108 6.74 63.73 -13.56
N PRO A 109 7.20 64.96 -13.84
CA PRO A 109 6.53 65.84 -14.78
C PRO A 109 6.86 65.57 -16.26
N TYR A 110 7.86 64.73 -16.55
CA TYR A 110 8.43 64.57 -17.89
C TYR A 110 7.81 63.41 -18.67
N THR A 111 7.30 62.38 -17.98
CA THR A 111 6.71 61.22 -18.64
C THR A 111 5.25 61.49 -19.05
N PRO A 112 4.86 61.24 -20.32
CA PRO A 112 3.48 61.36 -20.78
C PRO A 112 2.53 60.46 -19.99
N PHE A 113 1.30 60.93 -19.73
CA PHE A 113 0.34 60.21 -18.89
C PHE A 113 0.03 58.78 -19.39
N ASP A 114 -0.17 58.59 -20.70
CA ASP A 114 -0.43 57.25 -21.23
C ASP A 114 0.78 56.32 -21.09
N GLN A 115 2.01 56.85 -21.13
CA GLN A 115 3.22 56.07 -20.86
C GLN A 115 3.25 55.65 -19.38
N LYS A 116 2.96 56.55 -18.44
CA LYS A 116 2.85 56.21 -17.01
C LYS A 116 1.82 55.10 -16.76
N VAL A 117 0.70 55.12 -17.48
CA VAL A 117 -0.31 54.06 -17.40
C VAL A 117 0.26 52.73 -17.88
N GLN A 118 0.98 52.70 -19.01
CA GLN A 118 1.64 51.48 -19.49
C GLN A 118 2.70 50.98 -18.50
N ASP A 119 3.47 51.88 -17.91
CA ASP A 119 4.51 51.52 -16.94
C ASP A 119 3.91 50.89 -15.67
N LEU A 120 2.75 51.36 -15.22
CA LEU A 120 2.00 50.75 -14.11
C LEU A 120 1.38 49.39 -14.47
N LEU A 121 0.99 49.18 -15.71
CA LEU A 121 0.41 47.91 -16.16
C LEU A 121 1.46 46.80 -16.33
N HIS A 122 2.72 47.16 -16.58
CA HIS A 122 3.84 46.22 -16.67
C HIS A 122 4.50 45.92 -15.31
N MET A 123 4.04 46.53 -14.22
CA MET A 123 4.60 46.30 -12.89
C MET A 123 4.24 44.89 -12.37
N ASP A 124 5.24 44.08 -12.06
CA ASP A 124 5.04 42.71 -11.57
C ASP A 124 4.51 42.62 -10.13
N ALA A 125 4.70 43.67 -9.34
CA ALA A 125 4.38 43.67 -7.91
C ALA A 125 2.85 43.62 -7.64
N ILE A 126 2.04 44.32 -8.45
CA ILE A 126 0.60 44.41 -8.29
C ILE A 126 -0.07 44.39 -9.67
N ARG A 127 -1.03 43.49 -9.86
CA ARG A 127 -1.82 43.43 -11.10
C ARG A 127 -2.89 44.52 -11.09
N LEU A 128 -2.71 45.53 -11.93
CA LEU A 128 -3.65 46.63 -12.10
C LEU A 128 -4.41 46.49 -13.42
N THR A 129 -5.68 46.88 -13.41
CA THR A 129 -6.43 47.12 -14.64
C THR A 129 -6.15 48.54 -15.17
N PRO A 130 -6.35 48.80 -16.46
CA PRO A 130 -6.14 50.14 -17.04
C PRO A 130 -6.93 51.24 -16.32
N SER A 131 -8.14 50.92 -15.85
CA SER A 131 -8.98 51.87 -15.10
C SER A 131 -8.44 52.16 -13.70
N GLN A 132 -7.86 51.16 -13.02
CA GLN A 132 -7.21 51.34 -11.72
C GLN A 132 -5.93 52.17 -11.84
N ALA A 133 -5.08 51.88 -12.83
CA ALA A 133 -3.86 52.64 -13.07
C ALA A 133 -4.15 54.13 -13.34
N ARG A 134 -5.13 54.43 -14.19
CA ARG A 134 -5.56 55.81 -14.46
C ARG A 134 -6.09 56.52 -13.21
N ARG A 135 -6.90 55.82 -12.39
CA ARG A 135 -7.39 56.39 -11.12
C ARG A 135 -6.24 56.67 -10.16
N LEU A 136 -5.32 55.73 -9.98
CA LEU A 136 -4.17 55.87 -9.10
C LEU A 136 -3.28 57.07 -9.45
N LEU A 137 -3.10 57.37 -10.73
CA LEU A 137 -2.30 58.52 -11.19
C LEU A 137 -2.99 59.88 -10.99
N VAL A 138 -4.33 59.90 -10.86
CA VAL A 138 -5.13 61.13 -10.77
C VAL A 138 -5.68 61.36 -9.35
N LEU A 139 -5.44 60.44 -8.40
CA LEU A 139 -5.77 60.68 -6.99
C LEU A 139 -5.14 61.99 -6.50
N ASP A 140 -5.85 62.72 -5.65
CA ASP A 140 -5.29 63.85 -4.93
C ASP A 140 -4.30 63.40 -3.86
N ASP A 141 -3.44 64.31 -3.40
CA ASP A 141 -2.36 63.99 -2.46
C ASP A 141 -2.86 63.64 -1.06
N ALA A 142 -4.07 64.06 -0.66
CA ALA A 142 -4.64 63.63 0.61
C ALA A 142 -5.08 62.17 0.51
N THR A 143 -5.83 61.81 -0.53
CA THR A 143 -6.26 60.42 -0.77
C THR A 143 -5.07 59.48 -0.99
N TRP A 144 -4.04 59.92 -1.72
CA TRP A 144 -2.82 59.13 -1.93
C TRP A 144 -2.09 58.82 -0.61
N ARG A 145 -1.98 59.79 0.30
CA ARG A 145 -1.38 59.58 1.62
C ARG A 145 -2.17 58.61 2.48
N GLU A 146 -3.49 58.62 2.38
CA GLU A 146 -4.33 57.64 3.08
C GLU A 146 -4.11 56.22 2.54
N VAL A 147 -4.00 56.05 1.21
CA VAL A 147 -3.67 54.75 0.60
C VAL A 147 -2.34 54.22 1.13
N ARG A 148 -1.31 55.07 1.24
CA ARG A 148 0.01 54.67 1.75
C ARG A 148 0.01 54.34 3.25
N ARG A 149 -0.85 54.98 4.04
CA ARG A 149 -0.95 54.72 5.49
C ARG A 149 -1.58 53.36 5.80
N HIS A 150 -2.52 52.93 4.95
CA HIS A 150 -3.30 51.71 5.16
C HIS A 150 -2.74 50.47 4.44
N ALA A 151 -1.62 50.62 3.74
CA ALA A 151 -0.89 49.54 3.08
C ALA A 151 0.12 48.89 4.01
#